data_AF-A0A1G9ZCR2-F1
#
_entry.id   AF-A0A1G9ZCR2-F1
#
_cell.length_a   1.000
_cell.length_b   1.000
_cell.length_c   1.000
_cell.angle_alpha   90.00
_cell.angle_beta   90.00
_cell.angle_gamma   90.00
#
_symmetry.space_group_name_H-M   'P 1'
#
loop_
_entity.id
_entity.type
_entity.pdbx_description
1 polymer ?
#
loop_
_entity_poly.entity_id
_entity_poly.type
_entity_poly.pdbx_seq_one_letter_code
_entity_poly.pdbx_strand_id
1 'polypeptide(L)'
;MRHALLVNPFNSNSGPKPATSPNASQRDTRFAPVCARCQSDDLVCHAIAQWSNRSQQWELANTFDQPVHCNSCDSQCTVAWQPLNWR
;
A
#
# COMPACT_ATOMS: atom_id res chain seq x y z
N MET A 1 -36.01 -8.30 4.20
CA MET A 1 -34.91 -7.59 3.50
C MET A 1 -33.68 -7.67 4.39
N ARG A 2 -32.62 -8.36 3.95
CA ARG A 2 -31.37 -8.52 4.72
C ARG A 2 -30.51 -7.28 4.43
N HIS A 3 -30.40 -6.38 5.40
CA HIS A 3 -29.50 -5.23 5.28
C HIS A 3 -28.06 -5.75 5.19
N ALA A 4 -27.43 -5.54 4.04
CA ALA A 4 -25.99 -5.71 3.91
C ALA A 4 -25.35 -4.63 4.80
N LEU A 5 -24.93 -5.02 6.00
CA LEU A 5 -24.19 -4.14 6.88
C LEU A 5 -22.86 -3.85 6.18
N LEU A 6 -22.67 -2.58 5.79
CA LEU A 6 -21.38 -2.05 5.38
C LEU A 6 -20.46 -2.06 6.60
N VAL A 7 -19.88 -3.21 6.92
CA VAL A 7 -18.96 -3.35 8.04
C VAL A 7 -17.64 -2.71 7.64
N ASN A 8 -17.22 -1.71 8.41
CA ASN A 8 -15.93 -1.03 8.23
C ASN A 8 -14.78 -2.03 8.49
N PRO A 9 -13.87 -2.25 7.52
CA PRO A 9 -12.73 -3.15 7.68
C PRO A 9 -11.74 -2.75 8.79
N PHE A 10 -11.83 -1.52 9.31
CA PHE A 10 -11.02 -1.04 10.44
C PHE A 10 -11.66 -1.28 11.82
N ASN A 11 -12.79 -1.97 11.92
CA ASN A 11 -13.38 -2.34 13.21
C ASN A 11 -12.51 -3.39 13.91
N SER A 12 -11.66 -2.96 14.85
CA SER A 12 -10.65 -3.80 15.53
C SER A 12 -11.22 -4.84 16.51
N ASN A 13 -12.52 -5.15 16.46
CA ASN A 13 -13.18 -6.06 17.40
C ASN A 13 -13.34 -7.50 16.90
N SER A 14 -12.55 -7.94 15.90
CA SER A 14 -12.56 -9.34 15.45
C SER A 14 -11.16 -9.95 15.41
N GLY A 15 -10.78 -10.63 16.50
CA GLY A 15 -9.86 -11.77 16.45
C GLY A 15 -8.56 -11.64 17.27
N PRO A 16 -7.93 -12.78 17.66
CA PRO A 16 -6.75 -12.80 18.51
C PRO A 16 -5.53 -12.23 17.78
N LYS A 17 -4.81 -11.34 18.48
CA LYS A 17 -3.54 -10.76 18.05
C LYS A 17 -2.50 -11.89 17.86
N PRO A 18 -1.89 -12.06 16.66
CA PRO A 18 -0.82 -13.05 16.51
C PRO A 18 0.38 -12.64 17.38
N ALA A 19 0.88 -13.63 18.12
CA ALA A 19 2.00 -13.48 19.02
C ALA A 19 3.27 -13.09 18.27
N THR A 20 3.98 -12.10 18.81
CA THR A 20 5.29 -11.61 18.37
C THR A 20 6.29 -12.76 18.22
N SER A 21 6.77 -13.01 17.00
CA SER A 21 7.86 -13.97 16.75
C SER A 21 9.22 -13.32 17.01
N PRO A 22 10.15 -14.00 17.73
CA PRO A 22 11.49 -13.50 17.98
C PRO A 22 12.44 -14.03 16.90
N ASN A 23 12.75 -13.22 15.89
CA ASN A 23 13.94 -13.44 15.04
C ASN A 23 14.42 -12.13 14.43
N ALA A 24 15.08 -11.33 15.26
CA ALA A 24 15.77 -10.11 14.87
C ALA A 24 17.14 -10.46 14.26
N SER A 25 17.18 -10.82 12.96
CA SER A 25 18.41 -10.85 12.14
C SER A 25 18.18 -10.94 10.62
N GLN A 26 16.94 -10.91 10.12
CA GLN A 26 16.72 -10.58 8.71
C GLN A 26 16.91 -9.06 8.56
N ARG A 27 17.96 -8.64 7.87
CA ARG A 27 17.93 -7.30 7.26
C ARG A 27 16.72 -7.32 6.35
N ASP A 28 15.66 -6.61 6.72
CA ASP A 28 14.47 -6.49 5.90
C ASP A 28 14.90 -5.93 4.55
N THR A 29 15.03 -6.80 3.53
CA THR A 29 15.28 -6.35 2.16
C THR A 29 14.10 -5.48 1.79
N ARG A 30 14.31 -4.16 1.76
CA ARG A 30 13.26 -3.24 1.35
C ARG A 30 13.16 -3.24 -0.15
N PHE A 31 11.93 -3.18 -0.64
CA PHE A 31 11.64 -3.11 -2.07
C PHE A 31 11.05 -1.73 -2.38
N ALA A 32 11.38 -1.20 -3.54
CA ALA A 32 10.76 0.02 -4.08
C ALA A 32 9.93 -0.35 -5.33
N PRO A 33 8.76 0.30 -5.50
CA PRO A 33 7.99 0.18 -6.72
C PRO A 33 8.68 0.98 -7.84
N VAL A 34 8.81 0.37 -9.02
CA VAL A 34 9.36 1.01 -10.23
C VAL A 34 8.49 0.69 -11.45
N CYS A 35 8.56 1.52 -12.47
CA CYS A 35 7.92 1.26 -13.75
C CYS A 35 8.52 0.01 -14.39
N ALA A 36 7.70 -0.98 -14.74
CA ALA A 36 8.18 -2.19 -15.40
C ALA A 36 8.84 -1.94 -16.78
N ARG A 37 8.57 -0.79 -17.40
CA ARG A 37 9.11 -0.41 -18.72
C ARG A 37 10.44 0.34 -18.64
N CYS A 38 10.50 1.43 -17.88
CA CYS A 38 11.68 2.31 -17.82
C CYS A 38 12.48 2.18 -16.52
N GLN A 39 12.02 1.38 -15.55
CA GLN A 39 12.64 1.19 -14.23
C GLN A 39 12.74 2.45 -13.36
N SER A 40 12.09 3.54 -13.75
CA SER A 40 11.95 4.75 -12.92
C SER A 40 11.05 4.48 -11.72
N ASP A 41 11.39 5.06 -10.58
CA ASP A 41 10.58 5.10 -9.34
C ASP A 41 9.59 6.28 -9.32
N ASP A 42 9.55 7.11 -10.37
CA ASP A 42 8.62 8.23 -10.52
C ASP A 42 7.24 7.76 -10.99
N LEU A 43 6.49 7.20 -10.04
CA LEU A 43 5.19 6.57 -10.21
C LEU A 43 4.08 7.35 -9.47
N VAL A 44 2.94 7.51 -10.15
CA VAL A 44 1.72 8.13 -9.62
C VAL A 44 0.59 7.11 -9.66
N CYS A 45 0.00 6.80 -8.51
CA CYS A 45 -1.17 5.93 -8.41
C CYS A 45 -2.39 6.69 -7.87
N HIS A 46 -3.57 6.19 -8.19
CA HIS A 46 -4.80 6.68 -7.58
C HIS A 46 -4.97 6.05 -6.20
N ALA A 47 -5.32 6.88 -5.22
CA ALA A 47 -5.52 6.46 -3.84
C ALA A 47 -6.79 7.08 -3.26
N ILE A 48 -7.38 6.39 -2.28
CA ILE A 48 -8.48 6.91 -1.48
C ILE A 48 -7.96 7.24 -0.10
N ALA A 49 -8.20 8.46 0.34
CA ALA A 49 -8.05 8.85 1.74
C ALA A 49 -9.44 8.88 2.42
N GLN A 50 -9.48 8.49 3.70
CA GLN A 50 -10.68 8.53 4.52
C GLN A 50 -10.42 9.35 5.78
N TRP A 51 -11.43 10.10 6.22
CA TRP A 51 -11.37 10.82 7.49
C TRP A 51 -11.39 9.85 8.68
N SER A 52 -10.34 9.90 9.50
CA SER A 52 -10.20 9.10 10.72
C SER A 52 -10.65 9.93 11.92
N ASN A 53 -11.78 9.55 12.54
CA ASN A 53 -12.26 10.21 13.76
C ASN A 53 -11.33 9.99 14.96
N ARG A 54 -10.55 8.91 14.98
CA ARG A 54 -9.59 8.62 16.07
C ARG A 54 -8.39 9.55 15.99
N SER A 55 -7.81 9.66 14.79
CA SER A 55 -6.61 10.46 14.55
C SER A 55 -6.93 11.92 14.21
N GLN A 56 -8.21 12.26 14.01
CA GLN A 56 -8.70 13.58 13.60
C GLN A 56 -7.99 14.12 12.34
N GLN A 57 -7.75 13.23 11.38
CA GLN A 57 -7.05 13.55 10.14
C GLN A 57 -7.48 12.63 9.00
N TRP A 58 -7.17 13.01 7.76
CA TRP A 58 -7.30 12.13 6.60
C TRP A 58 -6.17 11.08 6.60
N GLU A 59 -6.53 9.82 6.42
CA GLU A 59 -5.59 8.70 6.37
C GLU A 59 -5.78 7.91 5.07
N LEU A 60 -4.68 7.38 4.53
CA LEU A 60 -4.73 6.53 3.33
C LEU A 60 -5.50 5.25 3.63
N ALA A 61 -6.64 5.07 2.95
CA ALA A 61 -7.53 3.93 3.16
C ALA A 61 -7.29 2.81 2.13
N ASN A 62 -6.97 3.18 0.90
CA ASN A 62 -6.65 2.22 -0.16
C ASN A 62 -5.75 2.85 -1.23
N THR A 63 -4.85 2.04 -1.79
CA THR A 63 -4.11 2.35 -3.01
C THR A 63 -4.66 1.46 -4.11
N PHE A 64 -5.09 2.04 -5.23
CA PHE A 64 -5.47 1.23 -6.37
C PHE A 64 -4.21 0.82 -7.10
N ASP A 65 -3.95 -0.49 -7.13
CA ASP A 65 -2.70 -1.01 -7.70
C ASP A 65 -2.61 -0.81 -9.22
N GLN A 66 -3.72 -0.55 -9.94
CA GLN A 66 -3.72 -0.38 -11.40
C GLN A 66 -4.87 0.49 -11.95
N PRO A 67 -4.61 1.21 -13.07
CA PRO A 67 -3.31 1.46 -13.69
C PRO A 67 -2.51 2.56 -12.96
N VAL A 68 -1.20 2.39 -12.85
CA VAL A 68 -0.27 3.39 -12.28
C VAL A 68 0.31 4.21 -13.44
N HIS A 69 0.35 5.52 -13.31
CA HIS A 69 1.00 6.40 -14.28
C HIS A 69 2.49 6.56 -13.96
N CYS A 70 3.35 6.51 -14.96
CA CYS A 70 4.77 6.83 -14.81
C CYS A 70 5.07 8.16 -15.49
N ASN A 71 5.54 9.14 -14.72
CA ASN A 71 5.86 10.48 -15.24
C ASN A 71 7.05 10.44 -16.21
N SER A 72 7.99 9.50 -16.03
CA SER A 72 9.13 9.32 -16.95
C SER A 72 8.73 8.75 -18.32
N CYS A 73 7.69 7.89 -18.36
CA CYS A 73 7.15 7.39 -19.63
C CYS A 73 6.03 8.27 -20.19
N ASP A 74 5.50 9.18 -19.38
CA ASP A 74 4.25 9.91 -19.60
C ASP A 74 3.09 8.98 -20.01
N SER A 75 3.01 7.80 -19.38
CA SER A 75 2.04 6.77 -19.75
C SER A 75 1.62 5.91 -18.59
N GLN A 76 0.48 5.23 -18.73
CA GLN A 76 0.10 4.13 -17.83
C GLN A 76 1.13 3.00 -17.91
N CYS A 77 1.39 2.36 -16.78
CA CYS A 77 2.36 1.29 -16.64
C CYS A 77 1.97 0.32 -15.51
N THR A 78 2.62 -0.84 -15.54
CA THR A 78 2.58 -1.81 -14.44
C THR A 78 3.76 -1.57 -13.51
N VAL A 79 3.54 -1.79 -12.21
CA VAL A 79 4.57 -1.68 -11.18
C VAL A 79 5.36 -2.99 -11.06
N ALA A 80 6.69 -2.89 -11.07
CA ALA A 80 7.61 -3.94 -10.68
C ALA A 80 8.27 -3.56 -9.35
N TRP A 81 8.59 -4.55 -8.50
CA TRP A 81 9.27 -4.32 -7.23
C TRP A 81 10.76 -4.64 -7.37
N GLN A 82 11.62 -3.68 -7.04
CA GLN A 82 13.08 -3.86 -7.07
C GLN A 82 13.65 -3.77 -5.65
N PRO A 83 14.61 -4.62 -5.28
CA PRO A 83 15.28 -4.53 -3.99
C PRO A 83 16.09 -3.23 -3.92
N LEU A 84 15.87 -2.45 -2.86
CA LEU A 84 16.70 -1.30 -2.51
C LEU A 84 18.02 -1.83 -1.95
N ASN A 85 18.96 -2.08 -2.85
CA ASN A 85 20.34 -2.35 -2.44
C ASN A 85 20.93 -1.05 -1.90
N TRP A 86 20.81 -0.84 -0.58
CA TRP A 86 21.57 0.20 0.10
C TRP A 86 23.05 -0.16 -0.04
N ARG A 87 23.73 0.49 -0.98
CA ARG A 87 25.19 0.47 -1.06
C ARG A 87 25.78 1.39 -0.02
#